data_AF-A0A526YE50-F1
#
_entry.id   AF-A0A526YE50-F1
#
_cell.length_a   1.000
_cell.length_b   1.000
_cell.length_c   1.000
_cell.angle_alpha   90.00
_cell.angle_beta   90.00
_cell.angle_gamma   90.00
#
_symmetry.space_group_name_H-M   'P 1'
#
loop_
_entity.id
_entity.type
_entity.pdbx_description
1 polymer ?
#
loop_
_entity_poly.entity_id
_entity_poly.type
_entity_poly.pdbx_seq_one_letter_code
_entity_poly.pdbx_strand_id
1 'polypeptide(L)'
;SSTVMAFYQNGVYLLGAAAVAGLFWLAGIAHATHPSLEFLVRPWIWPTSIDFLTMAACGVVASAGMILLSQAYRLAPANGVATFEYTGIIWSPLWGFLFFAEVPRSTTVIGAALIIGAGLFALNASRRRSSAPAIAATCDPA
;
A
#
# COMPACT_ATOMS: atom_id res chain seq x y z
N SER A 1 22.80 -7.18 1.63
CA SER A 1 23.02 -5.72 1.65
C SER A 1 21.83 -4.96 1.06
N SER A 2 20.73 -4.88 1.81
CA SER A 2 19.54 -4.10 1.41
C SER A 2 19.84 -2.60 1.25
N THR A 3 20.79 -2.06 2.03
CA THR A 3 21.26 -0.68 1.92
C THR A 3 21.91 -0.36 0.57
N VAL A 4 22.66 -1.30 -0.01
CA VAL A 4 23.31 -1.12 -1.33
C VAL A 4 22.25 -1.04 -2.43
N MET A 5 21.24 -1.92 -2.38
CA MET A 5 20.15 -1.92 -3.36
C MET A 5 19.36 -0.61 -3.32
N ALA A 6 19.04 -0.12 -2.11
CA ALA A 6 18.32 1.15 -1.93
C ALA A 6 19.15 2.35 -2.42
N PHE A 7 20.46 2.34 -2.21
CA PHE A 7 21.35 3.42 -2.65
C PHE A 7 21.40 3.49 -4.18
N TYR A 8 21.56 2.34 -4.85
CA TYR A 8 21.53 2.25 -6.30
C TYR A 8 20.17 2.62 -6.89
N GLN A 9 19.07 2.15 -6.29
CA GLN A 9 17.72 2.46 -6.76
C GLN A 9 17.42 3.97 -6.70
N ASN A 10 17.71 4.62 -5.57
CA ASN A 10 17.52 6.06 -5.44
C ASN A 10 18.47 6.84 -6.35
N GLY A 11 19.73 6.41 -6.47
CA GLY A 11 20.70 7.03 -7.37
C GLY A 11 20.28 6.99 -8.83
N VAL A 12 19.89 5.81 -9.34
CA VAL A 12 19.39 5.64 -10.71
C VAL A 12 18.12 6.46 -10.94
N TYR A 13 17.21 6.49 -9.95
CA TYR A 13 16.00 7.29 -10.04
C TYR A 13 16.29 8.80 -10.13
N LEU A 14 17.18 9.31 -9.28
CA LEU A 14 17.58 10.72 -9.28
C LEU A 14 18.29 11.11 -10.57
N LEU A 15 19.20 10.26 -11.07
CA LEU A 15 19.89 10.47 -12.34
C LEU A 15 18.90 10.45 -13.52
N GLY A 16 17.95 9.51 -13.53
CA GLY A 16 16.90 9.43 -14.54
C GLY A 16 15.99 10.66 -14.51
N ALA A 17 15.55 11.07 -13.32
CA ALA A 17 14.73 12.27 -13.13
C ALA A 17 15.46 13.55 -13.57
N ALA A 18 16.75 13.70 -13.23
CA ALA A 18 17.56 14.83 -13.65
C ALA A 18 17.81 14.85 -15.16
N ALA A 19 18.05 13.69 -15.79
CA ALA A 19 18.20 13.58 -17.24
C ALA A 19 16.90 13.97 -17.95
N VAL A 20 15.76 13.47 -17.48
CA VAL A 20 14.44 13.79 -18.03
C VAL A 20 14.11 15.28 -17.83
N ALA A 21 14.31 15.82 -16.63
CA ALA A 21 14.11 17.24 -16.34
C ALA A 21 15.03 18.14 -17.18
N GLY A 22 16.30 17.75 -17.35
CA GLY A 22 17.26 18.45 -18.20
C GLY A 22 16.86 18.42 -19.68
N LEU A 23 16.38 17.28 -20.18
CA LEU A 23 15.85 17.15 -21.54
C LEU A 23 14.63 18.06 -21.75
N PHE A 24 13.68 18.11 -20.80
CA PHE A 24 12.53 19.00 -20.87
C PHE A 24 12.91 20.48 -20.81
N TRP A 25 13.89 20.84 -19.97
CA TRP A 25 14.42 22.21 -19.87
C TRP A 25 15.13 22.64 -21.17
N LEU A 26 15.97 21.78 -21.75
CA LEU A 26 16.66 22.04 -23.01
C LEU A 26 15.71 22.10 -24.21
N ALA A 27 14.62 21.34 -24.19
CA ALA A 27 13.61 21.36 -25.24
C ALA A 27 12.73 22.63 -25.23
N GLY A 28 12.83 23.49 -24.20
CA GLY A 28 12.08 24.75 -24.12
C GLY A 28 10.56 24.58 -23.97
N ILE A 29 10.09 23.37 -23.66
CA ILE A 29 8.68 23.04 -23.49
C ILE A 29 8.29 23.44 -22.07
N ALA A 30 7.82 24.67 -21.89
CA ALA A 30 7.33 25.18 -20.59
C ALA A 30 5.83 24.88 -20.37
N HIS A 31 5.08 24.58 -21.44
CA HIS A 31 3.68 24.18 -21.36
C HIS A 31 3.40 23.05 -22.35
N ALA A 32 2.97 21.89 -21.84
CA ALA A 32 2.48 20.81 -22.68
C ALA A 32 1.01 21.05 -23.02
N THR A 33 0.64 20.85 -24.28
CA THR A 33 -0.73 21.05 -24.80
C THR A 33 -1.75 20.01 -24.29
N HIS A 34 -1.31 18.93 -23.62
CA HIS A 34 -2.17 17.86 -23.10
C HIS A 34 -2.13 17.79 -21.56
N PRO A 35 -3.29 17.66 -20.86
CA PRO A 35 -3.37 17.65 -19.38
C PRO A 35 -2.54 16.56 -18.69
N SER A 36 -2.28 15.44 -19.36
CA SER A 36 -1.48 14.33 -18.85
C SER A 36 0.03 14.62 -18.85
N LEU A 37 0.49 15.56 -19.67
CA LEU A 37 1.90 15.95 -19.80
C LEU A 37 2.24 17.16 -18.92
N GLU A 38 1.24 17.86 -18.40
CA GLU A 38 1.42 19.03 -17.54
C GLU A 38 2.12 18.68 -16.21
N PHE A 39 1.89 17.47 -15.68
CA PHE A 39 2.58 16.99 -14.47
C PHE A 39 4.11 16.89 -14.62
N LEU A 40 4.62 16.64 -15.82
CA LEU A 40 6.07 16.50 -16.08
C LEU A 40 6.79 17.84 -16.12
N VAL A 41 6.09 18.92 -16.45
CA VAL A 41 6.67 20.27 -16.67
C VAL A 41 6.28 21.24 -15.54
N ARG A 42 5.39 20.81 -14.63
CA ARG A 42 4.86 21.67 -13.58
C ARG A 42 6.00 22.19 -12.68
N PRO A 43 6.12 23.53 -12.51
CA PRO A 43 7.08 24.11 -11.59
C PRO A 43 6.85 23.59 -10.17
N TRP A 44 7.93 23.41 -9.43
CA TRP A 44 7.84 23.06 -8.01
C TRP A 44 7.11 24.17 -7.26
N ILE A 45 6.02 23.81 -6.59
CA ILE A 45 5.21 24.73 -5.79
C ILE A 45 5.53 24.44 -4.33
N TRP A 46 5.89 25.48 -3.59
CA TRP A 46 6.11 25.34 -2.15
C TRP A 46 4.78 25.00 -1.46
N PRO A 47 4.71 23.89 -0.71
CA PRO A 47 3.51 23.51 0.02
C PRO A 47 3.13 24.59 1.02
N THR A 48 1.83 24.81 1.23
CA THR A 48 1.38 25.72 2.29
C THR A 48 1.68 25.12 3.66
N SER A 49 1.67 25.93 4.72
CA SER A 49 1.92 25.44 6.09
C SER A 49 0.93 24.35 6.54
N ILE A 50 -0.29 24.39 6.00
CA ILE A 50 -1.32 23.37 6.23
C ILE A 50 -0.94 22.06 5.53
N ASP A 51 -0.50 22.12 4.28
CA ASP A 51 -0.04 20.93 3.54
C ASP A 51 1.17 20.28 4.22
N PHE A 52 2.06 21.09 4.78
CA PHE A 52 3.20 20.61 5.53
C PHE A 52 2.77 19.85 6.79
N LEU A 53 1.77 20.37 7.50
CA LEU A 53 1.23 19.75 8.71
C LEU A 53 0.50 18.44 8.38
N THR A 54 -0.28 18.39 7.30
CA THR A 54 -0.95 17.15 6.86
C THR A 54 0.04 16.10 6.38
N MET A 55 1.09 16.48 5.64
CA MET A 55 2.18 15.57 5.28
C MET A 55 2.90 15.01 6.51
N ALA A 56 3.20 15.85 7.51
CA ALA A 56 3.81 15.41 8.76
C ALA A 56 2.89 14.44 9.52
N ALA A 57 1.59 14.75 9.63
CA ALA A 57 0.62 13.87 10.26
C ALA A 57 0.50 12.52 9.56
N CYS A 58 0.43 12.50 8.23
CA CYS A 58 0.45 11.27 7.43
C CYS A 58 1.73 10.46 7.68
N GLY A 59 2.89 11.11 7.73
CA GLY A 59 4.17 10.47 8.04
C GLY A 59 4.18 9.81 9.43
N VAL A 60 3.67 10.49 10.45
CA VAL A 60 3.57 9.94 11.82
C VAL A 60 2.63 8.74 11.86
N VAL A 61 1.45 8.85 11.25
CA VAL A 61 0.47 7.74 11.20
C VAL A 61 1.03 6.54 10.45
N ALA A 62 1.67 6.76 9.30
CA ALA A 62 2.28 5.69 8.50
C ALA A 62 3.43 5.01 9.26
N SER A 63 4.30 5.80 9.92
CA SER A 63 5.40 5.27 10.73
C SER A 63 4.88 4.45 11.92
N ALA A 64 3.89 4.96 12.64
CA ALA A 64 3.25 4.24 13.74
C ALA A 64 2.63 2.92 13.26
N GLY A 65 1.91 2.94 12.14
CA GLY A 65 1.35 1.74 11.52
C GLY A 65 2.43 0.71 11.16
N MET A 66 3.54 1.16 10.57
CA MET A 66 4.63 0.27 10.18
C MET A 66 5.37 -0.31 11.39
N ILE A 67 5.55 0.46 12.46
CA ILE A 67 6.12 -0.03 13.73
C ILE A 67 5.18 -1.09 14.34
N LEU A 68 3.89 -0.80 14.45
CA LEU A 68 2.90 -1.73 14.99
C LEU A 68 2.82 -3.02 14.19
N LEU A 69 2.84 -2.93 12.86
CA LEU A 69 2.87 -4.09 11.98
C LEU A 69 4.16 -4.90 12.16
N SER A 70 5.31 -4.23 12.22
CA SER A 70 6.59 -4.88 12.50
C SER A 70 6.59 -5.61 13.84
N GLN A 71 5.95 -5.03 14.87
CA GLN A 71 5.77 -5.68 16.16
C GLN A 71 4.83 -6.88 16.06
N ALA A 72 3.70 -6.77 15.35
CA ALA A 72 2.75 -7.86 15.15
C ALA A 72 3.42 -9.10 14.54
N TYR A 73 4.28 -8.90 13.53
CA TYR A 73 5.08 -9.99 12.94
C TYR A 73 6.09 -10.62 13.91
N ARG A 74 6.53 -9.91 14.96
CA ARG A 74 7.42 -10.46 16.00
C ARG A 74 6.67 -11.26 17.06
N LEU A 75 5.42 -10.90 17.36
CA LEU A 75 4.62 -11.46 18.46
C LEU A 75 3.71 -12.61 18.02
N ALA A 76 3.28 -12.64 16.76
CA ALA A 76 2.32 -13.61 16.24
C ALA A 76 2.87 -14.44 15.07
N PRO A 77 2.39 -15.68 14.86
CA PRO A 77 2.76 -16.47 13.69
C PRO A 77 2.35 -15.76 12.39
N ALA A 78 3.25 -15.76 11.40
CA ALA A 78 3.11 -15.01 10.15
C ALA A 78 1.76 -15.21 9.42
N ASN A 79 1.17 -16.40 9.54
CA ASN A 79 -0.12 -16.73 8.94
C ASN A 79 -1.30 -15.93 9.55
N GLY A 80 -1.23 -15.61 10.84
CA GLY A 80 -2.24 -14.78 11.50
C GLY A 80 -2.17 -13.32 11.05
N VAL A 81 -0.96 -12.76 10.99
CA VAL A 81 -0.73 -11.36 10.59
C VAL A 81 -1.11 -11.13 9.13
N ALA A 82 -0.75 -12.06 8.23
CA ALA A 82 -1.12 -11.98 6.81
C ALA A 82 -2.65 -11.97 6.61
N THR A 83 -3.41 -12.67 7.46
CA THR A 83 -4.88 -12.65 7.40
C THR A 83 -5.44 -11.25 7.74
N PHE A 84 -4.82 -10.56 8.69
CA PHE A 84 -5.19 -9.18 9.03
C PHE A 84 -4.88 -8.19 7.89
N GLU A 85 -3.76 -8.36 7.18
CA GLU A 85 -3.43 -7.50 6.05
C GLU A 85 -4.49 -7.57 4.94
N TYR A 86 -5.07 -8.75 4.68
CA TYR A 86 -6.16 -8.88 3.70
C TYR A 86 -7.44 -8.12 4.09
N THR A 87 -7.68 -7.87 5.38
CA THR A 87 -8.81 -7.04 5.81
C THR A 87 -8.66 -5.57 5.35
N GLY A 88 -7.44 -5.13 5.07
CA GLY A 88 -7.15 -3.80 4.54
C GLY A 88 -7.84 -3.52 3.21
N ILE A 89 -8.14 -4.57 2.44
CA ILE A 89 -8.86 -4.45 1.17
C ILE A 89 -10.32 -4.00 1.39
N ILE A 90 -10.91 -4.28 2.56
CA ILE A 90 -12.25 -3.81 2.93
C ILE A 90 -12.18 -2.39 3.50
N TRP A 91 -11.17 -2.10 4.34
CA TRP A 91 -11.02 -0.79 4.98
C TRP A 91 -10.63 0.33 4.02
N SER A 92 -9.84 0.04 2.99
CA SER A 92 -9.39 1.02 1.98
C SER A 92 -10.55 1.74 1.26
N PRO A 93 -11.51 1.04 0.62
CA PRO A 93 -12.65 1.69 -0.02
C PRO A 93 -13.62 2.33 0.98
N LEU A 94 -13.70 1.81 2.21
CA LEU A 94 -14.54 2.38 3.27
C LEU A 94 -14.05 3.79 3.66
N TRP A 95 -12.74 3.94 3.90
CA TRP A 95 -12.14 5.24 4.20
C TRP A 95 -12.19 6.19 2.99
N GLY A 96 -12.04 5.66 1.77
CA GLY A 96 -12.23 6.42 0.53
C GLY A 96 -13.62 7.04 0.42
N PHE A 97 -14.67 6.26 0.67
CA PHE A 97 -16.04 6.75 0.70
C PHE A 97 -16.28 7.78 1.81
N LEU A 98 -15.76 7.52 3.02
CA LEU A 98 -16.05 8.34 4.21
C LEU A 98 -15.38 9.73 4.16
N PHE A 99 -14.15 9.83 3.68
CA PHE A 99 -13.40 11.10 3.66
C PHE A 99 -13.50 11.87 2.36
N PHE A 100 -13.55 11.17 1.22
CA PHE A 100 -13.49 11.80 -0.09
C PHE A 100 -14.85 11.85 -0.81
N ALA A 101 -15.90 11.26 -0.22
CA ALA A 101 -17.22 11.11 -0.82
C ALA A 101 -17.18 10.55 -2.26
N GLU A 102 -16.11 9.84 -2.61
CA GLU A 102 -15.92 9.23 -3.92
C GLU A 102 -16.92 8.10 -4.06
N VAL A 103 -18.05 8.37 -4.72
CA VAL A 103 -19.06 7.36 -5.03
C VAL A 103 -18.40 6.31 -5.93
N PRO A 104 -18.23 5.07 -5.45
CA PRO A 104 -17.50 4.06 -6.19
C PRO A 104 -18.22 3.80 -7.52
N ARG A 105 -17.54 4.05 -8.64
CA ARG A 105 -18.03 3.69 -9.98
C ARG A 105 -18.34 2.19 -10.00
N SER A 106 -19.25 1.74 -10.87
CA SER A 106 -19.71 0.34 -10.93
C SER A 106 -18.58 -0.71 -10.90
N THR A 107 -17.41 -0.38 -11.47
CA THR A 107 -16.19 -1.20 -11.42
C THR A 107 -15.63 -1.41 -10.01
N THR A 108 -15.66 -0.40 -9.14
CA THR A 108 -15.18 -0.50 -7.75
C THR A 108 -16.12 -1.33 -6.89
N VAL A 109 -17.43 -1.26 -7.14
CA VAL A 109 -18.43 -2.10 -6.46
C VAL A 109 -18.24 -3.57 -6.80
N ILE A 110 -17.97 -3.89 -8.07
CA ILE A 110 -17.66 -5.25 -8.52
C ILE A 110 -16.38 -5.76 -7.86
N GLY A 111 -15.33 -4.93 -7.80
CA GLY A 111 -14.10 -5.26 -7.09
C GLY A 111 -14.34 -5.54 -5.60
N ALA A 112 -15.08 -4.67 -4.91
CA ALA A 112 -15.44 -4.86 -3.50
C ALA A 112 -16.25 -6.14 -3.27
N ALA A 113 -17.21 -6.45 -4.14
CA ALA A 113 -17.99 -7.69 -4.06
C ALA A 113 -17.12 -8.94 -4.24
N LEU A 114 -16.14 -8.91 -5.16
CA LEU A 114 -15.17 -10.01 -5.34
C LEU A 114 -14.28 -10.21 -4.11
N ILE A 115 -13.83 -9.12 -3.49
CA ILE A 115 -13.00 -9.14 -2.28
C ILE A 115 -13.80 -9.72 -1.11
N ILE A 116 -15.03 -9.25 -0.90
CA ILE A 116 -15.93 -9.77 0.14
C ILE A 116 -16.23 -11.25 -0.09
N GLY A 117 -16.48 -11.66 -1.35
CA GLY A 117 -16.69 -13.06 -1.73
C GLY A 117 -15.48 -13.94 -1.45
N ALA A 118 -14.27 -13.47 -1.77
CA ALA A 118 -13.02 -14.17 -1.46
C ALA A 118 -12.78 -14.26 0.05
N GLY A 119 -13.11 -13.20 0.82
CA GLY A 119 -13.05 -13.20 2.28
C GLY A 119 -14.01 -14.22 2.92
N LEU A 120 -15.25 -14.28 2.44
CA LEU A 120 -16.23 -15.30 2.88
C LEU A 120 -15.75 -16.71 2.53
N PHE A 121 -15.21 -16.91 1.32
CA PHE A 121 -14.66 -18.20 0.90
C PHE A 121 -13.47 -18.62 1.78
N ALA A 122 -12.55 -17.70 2.08
CA ALA A 122 -11.41 -17.95 2.97
C ALA A 122 -11.86 -18.32 4.39
N LEU A 123 -12.84 -17.63 4.97
CA LEU A 123 -13.42 -17.97 6.28
C LEU A 123 -14.03 -19.39 6.28
N ASN A 124 -14.75 -19.75 5.21
CA ASN A 124 -15.32 -21.07 5.06
C ASN A 124 -14.24 -22.15 4.86
N ALA A 125 -13.14 -21.82 4.18
CA ALA A 125 -11.99 -22.70 3.98
C ALA A 125 -11.16 -22.90 5.27
N SER A 126 -11.11 -21.89 6.15
CA SER A 126 -10.48 -21.97 7.48
C SER A 126 -11.27 -22.88 8.42
N ARG A 127 -12.61 -22.78 8.42
CA ARG A 127 -13.50 -23.67 9.20
C ARG A 127 -13.32 -25.14 8.82
N ARG A 128 -13.13 -25.43 7.52
CA ARG A 128 -12.89 -26.80 7.02
C ARG A 128 -11.53 -27.37 7.44
N ARG A 129 -10.51 -26.52 7.66
CA ARG A 129 -9.16 -26.94 8.06
C ARG A 129 -9.01 -27.17 9.57
N SER A 130 -9.75 -26.45 10.42
CA SER A 130 -9.84 -26.76 11.85
C SER A 130 -10.58 -28.07 12.17
N SER A 131 -11.15 -28.73 11.16
CA SER A 131 -11.79 -30.04 11.30
C SER A 131 -10.85 -31.21 10.95
N ALA A 132 -9.58 -30.96 10.62
CA ALA A 132 -8.58 -32.03 10.55
C ALA A 132 -8.20 -32.40 11.99
N PRO A 133 -8.53 -33.62 12.46
CA PRO A 133 -8.40 -33.96 13.87
C PRO A 133 -6.92 -34.05 14.25
N ALA A 134 -6.56 -33.37 15.34
CA ALA A 134 -5.29 -33.53 16.04
C ALA A 134 -5.21 -34.94 16.65
N ILE A 135 -4.91 -35.94 15.84
CA ILE A 135 -4.71 -37.33 16.28
C ILE A 135 -3.56 -37.99 15.49
N ALA A 136 -2.32 -37.55 15.71
CA ALA A 136 -1.13 -38.36 15.43
C ALA A 136 0.15 -37.72 16.00
N ALA A 137 0.23 -37.48 17.31
CA ALA A 137 1.52 -37.25 17.98
C ALA A 137 1.46 -37.55 19.48
N THR A 138 0.72 -38.58 19.88
CA THR A 138 0.82 -39.18 21.21
C THR A 138 0.67 -40.69 21.06
N CYS A 139 1.78 -41.34 20.73
CA CYS A 139 2.20 -42.73 20.96
C CYS A 139 3.58 -42.78 20.26
N ASP A 140 4.71 -43.02 20.93
CA ASP A 140 4.94 -44.15 21.82
C ASP A 140 6.06 -43.84 22.85
N PRO A 141 6.00 -44.42 24.07
CA PRO A 141 7.07 -44.45 25.05
C PRO A 141 7.93 -45.72 24.92
N ALA A 142 9.25 -45.57 24.98
CA ALA A 142 10.22 -46.55 25.52
C ALA A 142 11.60 -45.91 25.60
#